data_AF-A0A662YJU1-F1
#
_entry.id   AF-A0A662YJU1-F1
#
_cell.length_a   1.000
_cell.length_b   1.000
_cell.length_c   1.000
_cell.angle_alpha   90.00
_cell.angle_beta   90.00
_cell.angle_gamma   90.00
#
_symmetry.space_group_name_H-M   'P 1'
#
loop_
_entity.id
_entity.type
_entity.pdbx_description
1 polymer ?
#
loop_
_entity_poly.entity_id
_entity_poly.type
_entity_poly.pdbx_seq_one_letter_code
_entity_poly.pdbx_strand_id
1 'polypeptide(L)'
;MHEFLEQEWKGLSTLISSLLTDLTRSRSNSNITNNKDPSQPPLWLLCQLESRLELLRLYLFGVSPTVVYNLSAFENPRRFLVALLQESALAEQRDLSEYRLHYQVLRTSTTPSSPPQTGAYLTGMELHNALWDTRLGAIQETLSSQPCHLPIVWVTAKADGPKMIHGSSMFPLYLCPVYLGTAKEKISLRDSNIITYIPLVAKLDPVLCKLRRVCVISVM
;
A
#
# COMPACT_ATOMS: atom_id res chain seq x y z
N MET A 1 15.11 5.87 -1.91
CA MET A 1 13.68 6.20 -1.68
C MET A 1 13.29 7.65 -2.02
N HIS A 2 14.12 8.65 -1.72
CA HIS A 2 13.81 10.07 -1.92
C HIS A 2 13.36 10.43 -3.36
N GLU A 3 14.12 10.03 -4.38
CA GLU A 3 13.82 10.34 -5.78
C GLU A 3 12.44 9.81 -6.21
N PHE A 4 12.06 8.61 -5.76
CA PHE A 4 10.72 8.06 -6.02
C PHE A 4 9.63 8.97 -5.44
N LEU A 5 9.80 9.43 -4.20
CA LEU A 5 8.82 10.31 -3.55
C LEU A 5 8.71 11.65 -4.28
N GLU A 6 9.81 12.22 -4.77
CA GLU A 6 9.80 13.46 -5.58
C GLU A 6 9.03 13.28 -6.90
N GLN A 7 9.19 12.14 -7.57
CA GLN A 7 8.45 11.82 -8.79
C GLN A 7 6.94 11.71 -8.52
N GLU A 8 6.55 11.04 -7.44
CA GLU A 8 5.15 10.93 -7.01
C GLU A 8 4.54 12.30 -6.67
N TRP A 9 5.28 13.14 -5.94
CA TRP A 9 4.87 14.51 -5.62
C TRP A 9 4.69 15.38 -6.87
N LYS A 10 5.64 15.32 -7.82
CA LYS A 10 5.55 16.06 -9.09
C LYS A 10 4.36 15.59 -9.93
N GLY A 11 4.12 14.28 -9.96
CA GLY A 11 2.97 13.68 -10.64
C GLY A 11 1.65 14.20 -10.06
N LEU A 12 1.50 14.13 -8.73
CA LEU A 12 0.31 14.64 -8.04
C LEU A 12 0.10 16.14 -8.25
N SER A 13 1.18 16.94 -8.15
CA SER A 13 1.12 18.39 -8.36
C SER A 13 0.63 18.73 -9.78
N THR A 14 1.12 18.01 -10.79
CA THR A 14 0.71 18.19 -12.19
C THR A 14 -0.76 17.82 -12.40
N LEU A 15 -1.21 16.72 -11.79
CA LEU A 15 -2.60 16.29 -11.82
C LEU A 15 -3.53 17.36 -11.22
N ILE A 16 -3.19 17.89 -10.04
CA ILE A 16 -3.96 18.93 -9.36
C ILE A 16 -4.01 20.20 -10.23
N SER A 17 -2.89 20.65 -10.80
CA SER A 17 -2.86 21.81 -11.69
C SER A 17 -3.74 21.62 -12.94
N SER A 18 -3.72 20.42 -13.54
CA SER A 18 -4.60 20.11 -14.68
C SER A 18 -6.08 20.19 -14.28
N LEU A 19 -6.45 19.57 -13.17
CA LEU A 19 -7.83 19.55 -12.68
C LEU A 19 -8.34 20.96 -12.33
N LEU A 20 -7.50 21.80 -11.72
CA LEU A 20 -7.84 23.21 -11.46
C LEU A 20 -8.02 24.01 -12.77
N THR A 21 -7.20 23.74 -13.78
CA THR A 21 -7.31 24.39 -15.09
C THR A 21 -8.62 24.00 -15.78
N ASP A 22 -8.97 22.71 -15.74
CA ASP A 22 -10.21 22.19 -16.32
C ASP A 22 -11.45 22.75 -15.61
N LEU A 23 -11.44 22.83 -14.28
CA LEU A 23 -12.52 23.44 -13.50
C LEU A 23 -12.70 24.94 -13.82
N THR A 24 -11.59 25.67 -13.95
CA THR A 24 -11.60 27.10 -14.28
C THR A 24 -12.17 27.33 -15.68
N ARG A 25 -11.78 26.49 -16.64
CA ARG A 25 -12.27 26.54 -18.03
C ARG A 25 -13.76 26.20 -18.14
N SER A 26 -14.22 25.17 -17.41
CA SER A 26 -15.65 24.79 -17.40
C SER A 26 -16.52 25.96 -16.91
N ARG A 27 -16.09 26.61 -15.82
CA ARG A 27 -16.78 27.77 -15.23
C ARG A 27 -16.84 28.99 -16.16
N SER A 28 -15.82 29.23 -16.98
CA SER A 28 -15.86 30.32 -17.97
C SER A 28 -16.81 30.05 -19.13
N ASN A 29 -17.09 28.78 -19.44
CA ASN A 29 -17.93 28.37 -20.55
C ASN A 29 -19.42 28.17 -20.16
N SER A 30 -19.74 28.09 -18.86
CA SER A 30 -21.08 27.75 -18.34
C SER A 30 -22.08 28.92 -18.28
N ASN A 31 -21.85 30.03 -18.99
CA ASN A 31 -22.77 31.18 -18.96
C ASN A 31 -24.08 31.00 -19.77
N ILE A 32 -24.31 29.87 -20.45
CA ILE A 32 -25.57 29.60 -21.15
C ILE A 32 -25.86 28.09 -21.10
N THR A 33 -26.63 27.64 -20.11
CA THR A 33 -27.73 26.64 -20.18
C THR A 33 -27.97 25.98 -18.81
N ASN A 34 -29.23 26.03 -18.36
CA ASN A 34 -29.72 25.29 -17.21
C ASN A 34 -29.74 23.79 -17.55
N ASN A 35 -28.73 23.03 -17.13
CA ASN A 35 -28.89 21.61 -16.85
C ASN A 35 -27.75 21.10 -15.97
N LYS A 36 -28.07 20.16 -15.08
CA LYS A 36 -27.18 19.55 -14.08
C LYS A 36 -25.83 19.20 -14.68
N ASP A 37 -24.81 19.95 -14.25
CA ASP A 37 -23.46 19.95 -14.80
C ASP A 37 -22.71 18.65 -14.39
N PRO A 38 -22.32 17.78 -15.34
CA PRO A 38 -21.45 16.63 -15.05
C PRO A 38 -19.96 17.02 -14.92
N SER A 39 -19.62 18.32 -14.90
CA SER A 39 -18.24 18.82 -14.97
C SER A 39 -17.51 18.98 -13.64
N GLN A 40 -18.16 18.72 -12.50
CA GLN A 40 -17.50 18.79 -11.19
C GLN A 40 -16.90 17.44 -10.78
N PRO A 41 -15.62 17.38 -10.34
CA PRO A 41 -15.05 16.16 -9.81
C PRO A 41 -15.84 15.73 -8.57
N PRO A 42 -16.10 14.42 -8.39
CA PRO A 42 -16.78 13.93 -7.21
C PRO A 42 -16.04 14.33 -5.93
N LEU A 43 -16.78 14.70 -4.86
CA LEU A 43 -16.18 15.10 -3.59
C LEU A 43 -15.19 14.06 -3.02
N TRP A 44 -15.47 12.76 -3.22
CA TRP A 44 -14.59 11.70 -2.73
C TRP A 44 -13.20 11.73 -3.41
N LEU A 45 -13.12 12.14 -4.68
CA LEU A 45 -11.85 12.26 -5.40
C LEU A 45 -11.03 13.41 -4.82
N LEU A 46 -11.68 14.53 -4.49
CA LEU A 46 -11.01 15.68 -3.86
C LEU A 46 -10.46 15.30 -2.48
N CYS A 47 -11.26 14.64 -1.63
CA CYS A 47 -10.78 14.14 -0.34
C CYS A 47 -9.61 13.17 -0.50
N GLN A 48 -9.66 12.26 -1.48
CA GLN A 48 -8.55 11.34 -1.74
C GLN A 48 -7.28 12.07 -2.17
N LEU A 49 -7.39 13.07 -3.06
CA LEU A 49 -6.23 13.87 -3.50
C LEU A 49 -5.64 14.68 -2.35
N GLU A 50 -6.48 15.24 -1.49
CA GLU A 50 -6.07 15.96 -0.28
C GLU A 50 -5.29 15.05 0.67
N SER A 51 -5.83 13.88 1.01
CA SER A 51 -5.14 12.94 1.90
C SER A 51 -3.83 12.41 1.29
N ARG A 52 -3.78 12.17 -0.03
CA ARG A 52 -2.53 11.83 -0.74
C ARG A 52 -1.50 12.96 -0.66
N LEU A 53 -1.94 14.20 -0.82
CA LEU A 53 -1.07 15.38 -0.74
C LEU A 53 -0.47 15.51 0.66
N GLU A 54 -1.28 15.35 1.71
CA GLU A 54 -0.83 15.40 3.10
C GLU A 54 0.23 14.33 3.38
N LEU A 55 -0.02 13.08 2.99
CA LEU A 55 0.94 12.00 3.18
C LEU A 55 2.25 12.23 2.41
N LEU A 56 2.18 12.58 1.12
CA LEU A 56 3.40 12.84 0.34
C LEU A 56 4.17 14.06 0.88
N ARG A 57 3.48 15.09 1.35
CA ARG A 57 4.11 16.25 2.01
C ARG A 57 4.84 15.82 3.27
N LEU A 58 4.23 14.99 4.10
CA LEU A 58 4.87 14.43 5.30
C LEU A 58 6.09 13.58 4.94
N TYR A 59 6.02 12.80 3.85
CA TYR A 59 7.09 11.92 3.43
C TYR A 59 8.34 12.64 2.91
N LEU A 60 8.16 13.75 2.20
CA LEU A 60 9.25 14.53 1.60
C LEU A 60 9.75 15.66 2.49
N PHE A 61 8.83 16.38 3.13
CA PHE A 61 9.13 17.65 3.81
C PHE A 61 8.92 17.57 5.33
N GLY A 62 8.74 16.36 5.87
CA GLY A 62 8.64 16.14 7.31
C GLY A 62 9.91 16.55 8.05
N VAL A 63 9.76 17.13 9.24
CA VAL A 63 10.87 17.56 10.10
C VAL A 63 11.66 16.37 10.69
N SER A 64 11.07 15.18 10.66
CA SER A 64 11.67 13.93 11.14
C SER A 64 11.55 12.83 10.09
N PRO A 65 12.44 11.82 10.09
CA PRO A 65 12.35 10.70 9.18
C PRO A 65 10.97 10.05 9.24
N THR A 66 10.39 9.77 8.08
CA THR A 66 9.07 9.15 8.01
C THR A 66 9.11 7.77 8.64
N VAL A 67 8.27 7.57 9.66
CA VAL A 67 8.23 6.30 10.38
C VAL A 67 7.44 5.25 9.61
N VAL A 68 6.32 5.64 8.97
CA VAL A 68 5.40 4.70 8.31
C VAL A 68 4.87 5.27 7.00
N TYR A 69 4.79 4.42 5.98
CA TYR A 69 4.27 4.73 4.65
C TYR A 69 2.93 4.04 4.41
N ASN A 70 2.09 4.62 3.57
CA ASN A 70 0.86 3.99 3.07
C ASN A 70 0.97 3.82 1.55
N LEU A 71 0.77 2.60 1.04
CA LEU A 71 0.88 2.35 -0.41
C LEU A 71 -0.22 3.07 -1.20
N SER A 72 -1.38 3.35 -0.58
CA SER A 72 -2.47 4.13 -1.18
C SER A 72 -2.13 5.61 -1.41
N ALA A 73 -1.03 6.11 -0.84
CA ALA A 73 -0.52 7.45 -1.11
C ALA A 73 0.05 7.58 -2.53
N PHE A 74 0.56 6.47 -3.08
CA PHE A 74 1.32 6.46 -4.31
C PHE A 74 0.44 6.11 -5.52
N GLU A 75 0.69 6.79 -6.63
CA GLU A 75 0.20 6.42 -7.94
C GLU A 75 0.85 5.11 -8.41
N ASN A 76 2.15 4.94 -8.13
CA ASN A 76 2.90 3.75 -8.52
C ASN A 76 3.47 3.01 -7.29
N PRO A 77 2.64 2.36 -6.47
CA PRO A 77 3.10 1.69 -5.25
C PRO A 77 4.11 0.55 -5.51
N ARG A 78 4.12 -0.05 -6.71
CA ARG A 78 5.17 -1.01 -7.10
C ARG A 78 6.55 -0.37 -7.18
N ARG A 79 6.64 0.88 -7.64
CA ARG A 79 7.93 1.59 -7.74
C ARG A 79 8.50 1.92 -6.36
N PHE A 80 7.64 2.17 -5.35
CA PHE A 80 8.08 2.29 -3.96
C PHE A 80 8.84 1.03 -3.51
N LEU A 81 8.30 -0.16 -3.80
CA LEU A 81 8.91 -1.43 -3.45
C LEU A 81 10.23 -1.68 -4.21
N VAL A 82 10.30 -1.26 -5.47
CA VAL A 82 11.55 -1.30 -6.26
C VAL A 82 12.59 -0.32 -5.70
N ALA A 83 12.18 0.89 -5.30
CA ALA A 83 13.07 1.87 -4.69
C ALA A 83 13.68 1.35 -3.37
N LEU A 84 12.93 0.56 -2.59
CA LEU A 84 13.44 -0.13 -1.39
C LEU A 84 14.51 -1.17 -1.73
N LEU A 85 14.28 -1.98 -2.77
CA LEU A 85 15.26 -2.96 -3.25
C LEU A 85 16.53 -2.26 -3.73
N GLN A 86 16.39 -1.20 -4.53
CA GLN A 86 17.50 -0.40 -5.05
C GLN A 86 18.32 0.24 -3.94
N GLU A 87 17.66 0.83 -2.95
CA GLU A 87 18.35 1.46 -1.81
C GLU A 87 19.20 0.47 -1.03
N SER A 88 18.71 -0.76 -0.83
CA SER A 88 19.47 -1.81 -0.13
C SER A 88 20.60 -2.37 -0.99
N ALA A 89 20.36 -2.60 -2.29
CA ALA A 89 21.38 -3.07 -3.22
C ALA A 89 22.53 -2.06 -3.37
N LEU A 90 22.21 -0.76 -3.44
CA LEU A 90 23.20 0.31 -3.52
C LEU A 90 24.01 0.44 -2.23
N ALA A 91 23.37 0.34 -1.06
CA ALA A 91 24.05 0.42 0.23
C ALA A 91 25.11 -0.70 0.42
N GLU A 92 24.86 -1.88 -0.15
CA GLU A 92 25.76 -3.04 -0.08
C GLU A 92 26.60 -3.24 -1.36
N GLN A 93 26.46 -2.37 -2.37
CA GLN A 93 27.15 -2.47 -3.68
C GLN A 93 26.96 -3.82 -4.40
N ARG A 94 25.73 -4.34 -4.39
CA ARG A 94 25.35 -5.62 -5.02
C ARG A 94 24.33 -5.42 -6.14
N ASP A 95 24.13 -6.45 -6.96
CA ASP A 95 23.15 -6.39 -8.04
C ASP A 95 21.72 -6.45 -7.49
N LEU A 96 20.81 -5.66 -8.06
CA LEU A 96 19.40 -5.62 -7.66
C LEU A 96 18.73 -7.01 -7.74
N SER A 97 19.13 -7.85 -8.70
CA SER A 97 18.62 -9.20 -8.93
C SER A 97 18.88 -10.15 -7.76
N GLU A 98 19.85 -9.83 -6.90
CA GLU A 98 20.16 -10.60 -5.69
C GLU A 98 19.19 -10.29 -4.54
N TYR A 99 18.38 -9.24 -4.62
CA TYR A 99 17.49 -8.83 -3.52
C TYR A 99 16.06 -9.31 -3.69
N ARG A 100 15.44 -9.64 -2.56
CA ARG A 100 14.00 -9.95 -2.43
C ARG A 100 13.39 -9.14 -1.31
N LEU A 101 12.09 -8.89 -1.44
CA LEU A 101 11.30 -8.27 -0.38
C LEU A 101 10.92 -9.33 0.64
N HIS A 102 11.17 -9.02 1.91
CA HIS A 102 10.72 -9.77 3.06
C HIS A 102 9.71 -8.94 3.83
N TYR A 103 8.65 -9.60 4.30
CA TYR A 103 7.56 -8.98 5.02
C TYR A 103 7.43 -9.59 6.40
N GLN A 104 7.19 -8.74 7.39
CA GLN A 104 6.89 -9.14 8.75
C GLN A 104 5.73 -8.30 9.29
N VAL A 105 4.60 -8.93 9.62
CA VAL A 105 3.52 -8.26 10.33
C VAL A 105 3.95 -8.03 11.77
N LEU A 106 3.89 -6.78 12.23
CA LEU A 106 4.22 -6.45 13.62
C LEU A 106 3.13 -6.98 14.57
N ARG A 107 3.55 -7.41 15.76
CA ARG A 107 2.62 -7.90 16.80
C ARG A 107 1.85 -6.77 17.49
N THR A 108 2.38 -5.56 17.43
CA THR A 108 1.82 -4.38 18.08
C THR A 108 0.90 -3.64 17.11
N SER A 109 -0.26 -3.20 17.60
CA SER A 109 -1.13 -2.29 16.87
C SER A 109 -0.64 -0.83 16.89
N THR A 110 0.31 -0.51 17.77
CA THR A 110 0.86 0.84 17.90
C THR A 110 1.88 1.13 16.82
N THR A 111 1.77 2.33 16.23
CA THR A 111 2.77 2.88 15.32
C THR A 111 4.13 2.98 16.02
N PRO A 112 5.21 2.44 15.41
CA PRO A 112 6.57 2.65 15.91
C PRO A 112 6.87 4.15 16.06
N SER A 113 7.70 4.50 17.05
CA SER A 113 8.09 5.90 17.31
C SER A 113 9.28 6.37 16.46
N SER A 114 9.97 5.44 15.81
CA SER A 114 11.15 5.69 14.96
C SER A 114 11.11 4.81 13.72
N PRO A 115 11.71 5.26 12.59
CA PRO A 115 11.81 4.45 11.39
C PRO A 115 12.61 3.16 11.65
N PRO A 116 12.39 2.09 10.85
CA PRO A 116 13.21 0.90 10.96
C PRO A 116 14.65 1.21 10.53
N GLN A 117 15.62 0.45 11.06
CA GLN A 117 17.02 0.58 10.64
C GLN A 117 17.22 0.29 9.15
N THR A 118 16.43 -0.65 8.61
CA THR A 118 16.41 -1.01 7.19
C THR A 118 14.97 -1.20 6.72
N GLY A 119 14.68 -0.81 5.48
CA GLY A 119 13.36 -0.99 4.88
C GLY A 119 12.35 0.07 5.29
N ALA A 120 11.07 -0.28 5.34
CA ALA A 120 9.99 0.63 5.66
C ALA A 120 8.84 -0.06 6.41
N TYR A 121 8.14 0.68 7.27
CA TYR A 121 6.86 0.23 7.82
C TYR A 121 5.72 0.65 6.91
N LEU A 122 4.75 -0.23 6.71
CA LEU A 122 3.55 -0.02 5.91
C LEU A 122 2.30 -0.03 6.79
N THR A 123 1.42 0.94 6.58
CA THR A 123 0.10 1.06 7.23
C THR A 123 -1.05 1.05 6.21
N GLY A 124 -2.28 1.16 6.70
CA GLY A 124 -3.49 1.26 5.88
C GLY A 124 -3.86 -0.06 5.22
N MET A 125 -3.50 -1.19 5.83
CA MET A 125 -3.78 -2.51 5.24
C MET A 125 -5.05 -3.11 5.84
N GLU A 126 -5.95 -3.52 4.96
CA GLU A 126 -7.19 -4.22 5.29
C GLU A 126 -7.17 -5.64 4.71
N LEU A 127 -7.43 -6.64 5.55
CA LEU A 127 -7.57 -8.03 5.16
C LEU A 127 -9.04 -8.31 4.82
N HIS A 128 -9.29 -8.74 3.59
CA HIS A 128 -10.61 -9.08 3.08
C HIS A 128 -10.82 -10.60 3.03
N ASN A 129 -12.08 -11.03 3.22
CA ASN A 129 -12.53 -12.41 3.13
C ASN A 129 -11.88 -13.38 4.14
N ALA A 130 -11.23 -12.84 5.17
CA ALA A 130 -10.65 -13.56 6.29
C ALA A 130 -10.52 -12.63 7.51
N LEU A 131 -10.18 -13.20 8.67
CA LEU A 131 -9.89 -12.45 9.89
C LEU A 131 -8.42 -12.60 10.26
N TRP A 132 -7.82 -11.53 10.80
CA TRP A 132 -6.48 -11.58 11.37
C TRP A 132 -6.54 -11.91 12.86
N ASP A 133 -5.95 -13.03 13.25
CA ASP A 133 -5.76 -13.42 14.66
C ASP A 133 -4.49 -12.72 15.19
N THR A 134 -4.65 -11.61 15.92
CA THR A 134 -3.53 -10.84 16.47
C THR A 134 -2.70 -11.62 17.50
N ARG A 135 -3.30 -12.61 18.18
CA ARG A 135 -2.61 -13.42 19.19
C ARG A 135 -1.67 -14.42 18.54
N LEU A 136 -2.12 -15.05 17.46
CA LEU A 136 -1.33 -16.04 16.73
C LEU A 136 -0.51 -15.45 15.57
N GLY A 137 -0.83 -14.22 15.14
CA GLY A 137 -0.24 -13.61 13.96
C GLY A 137 -0.58 -14.39 12.69
N ALA A 138 -1.84 -14.84 12.57
CA ALA A 138 -2.26 -15.73 11.49
C ALA A 138 -3.64 -15.37 10.94
N ILE A 139 -3.84 -15.65 9.65
CA ILE A 139 -5.14 -15.60 8.98
C ILE A 139 -6.00 -16.73 9.52
N GLN A 140 -7.27 -16.41 9.81
CA GLN A 140 -8.29 -17.37 10.18
C GLN A 140 -9.60 -17.11 9.44
N GLU A 141 -10.53 -18.05 9.58
CA GLU A 141 -11.86 -17.95 9.00
C GLU A 141 -12.64 -16.77 9.59
N THR A 142 -13.48 -16.16 8.74
CA THR A 142 -14.44 -15.15 9.14
C THR A 142 -15.81 -15.49 8.57
N LEU A 143 -16.85 -15.17 9.33
CA LEU A 143 -18.24 -15.15 8.85
C LEU A 143 -18.71 -13.74 8.49
N SER A 144 -17.89 -12.72 8.78
CA SER A 144 -18.19 -11.32 8.49
C SER A 144 -17.80 -10.99 7.05
N SER A 145 -18.63 -10.18 6.39
CA SER A 145 -18.31 -9.56 5.10
C SER A 145 -17.44 -8.30 5.23
N GLN A 146 -17.27 -7.78 6.45
CA GLN A 146 -16.45 -6.60 6.72
C GLN A 146 -14.96 -6.96 6.72
N PRO A 147 -14.10 -6.13 6.12
CA PRO A 147 -12.66 -6.29 6.25
C PRO A 147 -12.21 -6.08 7.70
N CYS A 148 -11.04 -6.63 8.03
CA CYS A 148 -10.38 -6.36 9.30
C CYS A 148 -9.02 -5.71 9.07
N HIS A 149 -8.58 -4.85 9.99
CA HIS A 149 -7.28 -4.21 9.86
C HIS A 149 -6.15 -5.22 10.07
N LEU A 150 -5.21 -5.22 9.12
CA LEU A 150 -3.93 -5.86 9.30
C LEU A 150 -3.00 -4.91 10.07
N PRO A 151 -2.27 -5.37 11.09
CA PRO A 151 -1.27 -4.53 11.76
C PRO A 151 -0.19 -4.03 10.79
N ILE A 152 0.62 -3.09 11.28
CA ILE A 152 1.74 -2.54 10.52
C ILE A 152 2.61 -3.66 9.97
N VAL A 153 2.94 -3.56 8.67
CA VAL A 153 3.79 -4.53 7.98
C VAL A 153 5.16 -3.91 7.78
N TRP A 154 6.18 -4.52 8.35
CA TRP A 154 7.56 -4.16 8.05
C TRP A 154 8.00 -4.84 6.76
N VAL A 155 8.37 -4.04 5.76
CA VAL A 155 8.98 -4.52 4.51
C VAL A 155 10.48 -4.22 4.53
N THR A 156 11.28 -5.23 4.24
CA THR A 156 12.74 -5.12 4.10
C THR A 156 13.18 -5.71 2.79
N ALA A 157 14.24 -5.17 2.20
CA ALA A 157 14.94 -5.81 1.10
C ALA A 157 16.14 -6.55 1.68
N LYS A 158 16.28 -7.83 1.34
CA LYS A 158 17.41 -8.66 1.77
C LYS A 158 17.99 -9.37 0.56
N ALA A 159 19.30 -9.52 0.53
CA ALA A 159 19.95 -10.35 -0.46
C ALA A 159 19.58 -11.82 -0.23
N ASP A 160 19.42 -12.57 -1.32
CA ASP A 160 19.25 -14.02 -1.32
C ASP A 160 20.50 -14.64 -0.67
N GLY A 161 20.37 -14.99 0.61
CA GLY A 161 21.35 -15.72 1.39
C GLY A 161 21.06 -17.23 1.41
N PRO A 162 21.94 -18.05 2.01
CA PRO A 162 21.60 -19.44 2.28
C PRO A 162 20.27 -19.47 3.04
N LYS A 163 19.27 -20.21 2.52
CA LYS A 163 17.95 -20.34 3.13
C LYS A 163 18.11 -20.77 4.57
N MET A 164 18.11 -19.83 5.50
CA MET A 164 17.94 -20.13 6.90
C MET A 164 16.57 -20.76 7.00
N ILE A 165 16.53 -21.99 7.51
CA ILE A 165 15.30 -22.72 7.79
C ILE A 165 14.54 -21.85 8.80
N HIS A 166 13.65 -20.99 8.32
CA HIS A 166 12.78 -20.21 9.18
C HIS A 166 11.98 -21.21 10.01
N GLY A 167 12.01 -21.03 11.34
CA GLY A 167 11.39 -21.93 12.30
C GLY A 167 9.99 -22.30 11.83
N SER A 168 9.75 -23.60 11.71
CA SER A 168 8.51 -24.18 11.21
C SER A 168 7.33 -23.57 11.96
N SER A 169 6.61 -22.64 11.34
CA SER A 169 5.29 -22.28 11.85
C SER A 169 4.42 -23.53 11.80
N MET A 170 3.60 -23.76 12.83
CA MET A 170 2.68 -24.90 12.86
C MET A 170 1.65 -24.84 11.72
N PHE A 171 1.48 -23.66 11.13
CA PHE A 171 0.53 -23.35 10.08
C PHE A 171 1.26 -23.02 8.77
N PRO A 172 0.64 -23.31 7.60
CA PRO A 172 1.19 -22.98 6.30
C PRO A 172 1.28 -21.47 6.06
N LEU A 173 2.12 -21.08 5.10
CA LEU A 173 2.17 -19.73 4.57
C LEU A 173 1.24 -19.60 3.36
N TYR A 174 0.38 -18.59 3.37
CA TYR A 174 -0.40 -18.14 2.23
C TYR A 174 0.25 -16.87 1.66
N LEU A 175 0.61 -16.90 0.38
CA LEU A 175 1.09 -15.72 -0.35
C LEU A 175 -0.11 -14.83 -0.66
N CYS A 176 -0.43 -13.92 0.26
CA CYS A 176 -1.61 -13.07 0.19
C CYS A 176 -1.38 -11.93 -0.81
N PRO A 177 -2.18 -11.80 -1.87
CA PRO A 177 -2.04 -10.71 -2.84
C PRO A 177 -2.45 -9.37 -2.21
N VAL A 178 -1.66 -8.33 -2.49
CA VAL A 178 -1.91 -6.95 -2.05
C VAL A 178 -2.40 -6.12 -3.23
N TYR A 179 -3.52 -5.43 -3.06
CA TYR A 179 -4.12 -4.53 -4.04
C TYR A 179 -4.13 -3.08 -3.54
N LEU A 180 -4.26 -2.14 -4.47
CA LEU A 180 -4.56 -0.74 -4.15
C LEU A 180 -6.07 -0.58 -4.01
N GLY A 181 -6.51 0.03 -2.92
CA GLY A 181 -7.91 0.38 -2.70
C GLY A 181 -8.14 1.88 -2.83
N THR A 182 -9.36 2.24 -3.19
CA THR A 182 -9.91 3.60 -3.06
C THR A 182 -11.21 3.51 -2.27
N ALA A 183 -11.56 4.55 -1.51
CA ALA A 183 -12.64 4.50 -0.53
C ALA A 183 -14.05 4.20 -1.11
N LYS A 184 -14.24 4.25 -2.44
CA LYS A 184 -15.56 4.04 -3.08
C LYS A 184 -15.58 3.18 -4.33
N GLU A 185 -14.45 2.85 -4.94
CA GLU A 185 -14.46 2.02 -6.16
C GLU A 185 -14.43 0.53 -5.83
N LYS A 186 -15.20 -0.25 -6.58
CA LYS A 186 -15.12 -1.70 -6.50
C LYS A 186 -13.77 -2.13 -7.06
N ILE A 187 -12.90 -2.61 -6.17
CA ILE A 187 -11.53 -2.99 -6.52
C ILE A 187 -11.55 -4.18 -7.48
N SER A 188 -10.86 -4.01 -8.61
CA SER A 188 -10.67 -5.08 -9.58
C SER A 188 -9.56 -6.00 -9.09
N LEU A 189 -9.96 -7.10 -8.45
CA LEU A 189 -9.08 -8.16 -7.95
C LEU A 189 -8.57 -9.07 -9.09
N ARG A 190 -7.94 -8.47 -10.10
CA ARG A 190 -7.26 -9.14 -11.22
C ARG A 190 -5.77 -9.24 -10.92
N ASP A 191 -5.11 -10.30 -11.37
CA ASP A 191 -3.67 -10.51 -11.12
C ASP A 191 -2.80 -9.35 -11.64
N SER A 192 -3.21 -8.69 -12.73
CA SER A 192 -2.54 -7.51 -13.29
C SER A 192 -2.48 -6.32 -12.33
N ASN A 193 -3.34 -6.29 -11.31
CA ASN A 193 -3.48 -5.20 -10.35
C ASN A 193 -2.78 -5.50 -9.01
N ILE A 194 -2.18 -6.69 -8.86
CA ILE A 194 -1.47 -7.07 -7.63
C ILE A 194 -0.20 -6.23 -7.49
N ILE A 195 -0.08 -5.48 -6.40
CA ILE A 195 1.12 -4.69 -6.11
C ILE A 195 2.27 -5.61 -5.70
N THR A 196 2.01 -6.52 -4.77
CA THR A 196 2.97 -7.50 -4.24
C THR A 196 2.24 -8.65 -3.56
N TYR A 197 2.97 -9.64 -3.06
CA TYR A 197 2.46 -10.73 -2.22
C TYR A 197 3.10 -10.66 -0.84
N ILE A 198 2.28 -10.69 0.21
CA ILE A 198 2.75 -10.78 1.60
C ILE A 198 2.58 -12.23 2.06
N PRO A 199 3.66 -12.95 2.43
CA PRO A 199 3.55 -14.26 3.06
C PRO A 199 2.92 -14.11 4.45
N LEU A 200 1.71 -14.64 4.62
CA LEU A 200 0.96 -14.62 5.87
C LEU A 200 0.75 -16.04 6.37
N VAL A 201 1.00 -16.28 7.65
CA VAL A 201 0.66 -17.55 8.30
C VAL A 201 -0.86 -17.72 8.23
N ALA A 202 -1.35 -18.91 7.87
CA ALA A 202 -2.77 -19.17 7.70
C ALA A 202 -3.20 -20.45 8.43
N LYS A 203 -4.18 -20.33 9.35
CA LYS A 203 -4.86 -21.49 9.96
C LYS A 203 -5.70 -22.25 8.93
N LEU A 204 -6.07 -21.57 7.85
CA LEU A 204 -6.78 -22.13 6.70
C LEU A 204 -5.80 -22.74 5.70
N ASP A 205 -6.27 -23.73 4.93
CA ASP A 205 -5.53 -24.23 3.78
C ASP A 205 -5.30 -23.08 2.76
N PRO A 206 -4.06 -22.87 2.25
CA PRO A 206 -3.77 -21.85 1.25
C PRO A 206 -4.64 -21.93 -0.02
N VAL A 207 -5.07 -23.13 -0.42
CA VAL A 207 -6.01 -23.33 -1.54
C VAL A 207 -7.38 -22.74 -1.19
N LEU A 208 -7.85 -22.94 0.04
CA LEU A 208 -9.10 -22.34 0.52
C LEU A 208 -9.00 -20.81 0.60
N CYS A 209 -7.87 -20.27 1.05
CA CYS A 209 -7.62 -18.82 1.01
C CYS A 209 -7.74 -18.26 -0.41
N LYS A 210 -7.18 -18.96 -1.41
CA LYS A 210 -7.28 -18.55 -2.82
C LYS A 210 -8.71 -18.63 -3.33
N LEU A 211 -9.44 -19.71 -3.05
CA LEU A 211 -10.84 -19.90 -3.43
C LEU A 211 -11.76 -18.80 -2.85
N ARG A 212 -11.52 -18.42 -1.59
CA ARG A 212 -12.23 -17.33 -0.91
C ARG A 212 -11.74 -15.93 -1.32
N ARG A 213 -10.73 -15.84 -2.19
CA ARG A 213 -10.11 -14.59 -2.63
C ARG A 213 -9.64 -13.74 -1.44
N VAL A 214 -9.01 -14.40 -0.46
CA VAL A 214 -8.37 -13.70 0.66
C VAL A 214 -7.27 -12.81 0.09
N CYS A 215 -7.34 -11.53 0.40
CA CYS A 215 -6.42 -10.51 -0.10
C CYS A 215 -6.25 -9.38 0.91
N VAL A 216 -5.16 -8.65 0.77
CA VAL A 216 -4.92 -7.40 1.48
C VAL A 216 -5.18 -6.23 0.53
N ILE A 217 -5.81 -5.19 1.03
CA ILE A 217 -6.04 -3.95 0.30
C ILE A 217 -5.38 -2.81 1.07
N SER A 218 -4.53 -2.04 0.40
CA SER A 218 -3.99 -0.80 0.95
C SER A 218 -4.98 0.32 0.70
N VAL A 219 -5.54 0.88 1.76
CA VAL A 219 -6.48 1.99 1.77
C VAL A 219 -5.90 3.18 2.55
N MET A 220 -6.45 4.37 2.33
CA MET A 220 -6.09 5.58 3.07
C MET A 220 -7.15 5.92 4.10
#